data_AF-A0A218U957-F1
#
_entry.id   AF-A0A218U957-F1
#
_cell.length_a   1.000
_cell.length_b   1.000
_cell.length_c   1.000
_cell.angle_alpha   90.00
_cell.angle_beta   90.00
_cell.angle_gamma   90.00
#
_symmetry.space_group_name_H-M   'P 1'
#
loop_
_entity.id
_entity.type
_entity.pdbx_description
1 polymer ?
#
loop_
_entity_poly.entity_id
_entity_poly.type
_entity_poly.pdbx_seq_one_letter_code
_entity_poly.pdbx_strand_id
1 'polypeptide(L)'
;MDWFHCSRCFRQDGTQFAITNCSHILCEGCGSTGPCPVCGTACRYLPVSEQMRPQDKVFFKNPVATALKHLAHITQVWRFQTAQAQILLDLHQDKARRAQAEMEKAREELRERTRELESLRRENEELRRMQLSPAWLWSSRSSTPRPSPT
;
A
#
# COMPACT_ATOMS: atom_id res chain seq x y z
N MET A 1 -32.92 25.34 -0.53
CA MET A 1 -32.07 25.51 -1.73
C MET A 1 -31.50 26.91 -1.63
N ASP A 2 -30.36 27.05 -0.96
CA ASP A 2 -30.05 28.32 -0.30
C ASP A 2 -29.08 29.16 -1.12
N TRP A 3 -28.55 28.59 -2.21
CA TRP A 3 -27.50 29.20 -3.02
C TRP A 3 -28.02 30.00 -4.22
N PHE A 4 -29.22 29.69 -4.73
CA PHE A 4 -29.78 30.40 -5.89
C PHE A 4 -30.99 31.26 -5.51
N HIS A 5 -31.22 32.29 -6.32
CA HIS A 5 -32.28 33.28 -6.19
C HIS A 5 -32.72 33.73 -7.59
N CYS A 6 -33.83 34.44 -7.68
CA CYS A 6 -34.23 35.05 -8.94
C CYS A 6 -33.21 36.14 -9.34
N SER A 7 -32.60 36.02 -10.52
CA SER A 7 -31.62 36.98 -11.04
C SER A 7 -32.18 38.37 -11.35
N ARG A 8 -33.50 38.57 -11.26
CA ARG A 8 -34.14 39.89 -11.44
C ARG A 8 -34.62 40.53 -10.15
N CYS A 9 -35.34 39.80 -9.30
CA CYS A 9 -35.92 40.35 -8.08
C CYS A 9 -35.22 39.90 -6.79
N PHE A 10 -34.17 39.07 -6.90
CA PHE A 10 -33.33 38.57 -5.81
C PHE A 10 -34.05 37.75 -4.73
N ARG A 11 -35.34 37.46 -4.94
CA ARG A 11 -36.12 36.60 -4.06
C ARG A 11 -35.65 35.15 -4.11
N GLN A 12 -35.63 34.53 -2.93
CA GLN A 12 -35.40 33.10 -2.70
C GLN A 12 -36.70 32.38 -2.32
N ASP A 13 -37.69 33.12 -1.83
CA ASP A 13 -39.05 32.69 -1.58
C ASP A 13 -39.79 32.51 -2.91
N GLY A 14 -39.74 31.29 -3.42
CA GLY A 14 -40.45 30.88 -4.64
C GLY A 14 -40.60 29.36 -4.67
N THR A 15 -41.78 28.88 -5.05
CA THR A 15 -42.06 27.45 -5.20
C THR A 15 -41.55 26.90 -6.54
N GLN A 16 -41.43 27.76 -7.55
CA GLN A 16 -41.04 27.39 -8.91
C GLN A 16 -40.05 28.39 -9.51
N PHE A 17 -38.96 27.84 -10.05
CA PHE A 17 -37.92 28.57 -10.77
C PHE A 17 -37.70 27.96 -12.14
N ALA A 18 -37.21 28.75 -13.09
CA ALA A 18 -36.72 28.29 -14.38
C ALA A 18 -35.31 28.82 -14.63
N ILE A 19 -34.46 27.99 -15.24
CA ILE A 19 -33.15 28.40 -15.74
C ILE A 19 -33.25 28.63 -17.24
N THR A 20 -32.61 29.70 -17.72
CA THR A 20 -32.54 30.04 -19.13
C THR A 20 -31.25 29.51 -19.77
N ASN A 21 -31.21 29.39 -21.10
CA ASN A 21 -29.98 29.03 -21.82
C ASN A 21 -28.88 30.09 -21.79
N CYS A 22 -29.16 31.29 -21.27
CA CYS A 22 -28.16 32.31 -20.93
C CYS A 22 -27.75 32.27 -19.44
N SER A 23 -28.12 31.20 -18.73
CA SER A 23 -27.75 30.94 -17.33
C SER A 23 -28.37 31.86 -16.28
N HIS A 24 -29.45 32.58 -16.60
CA HIS A 24 -30.23 33.32 -15.60
C HIS A 24 -31.30 32.43 -14.98
N ILE A 25 -31.43 32.48 -13.64
CA ILE A 25 -32.44 31.77 -12.86
C ILE A 25 -33.56 32.75 -12.53
N LEU A 26 -34.81 32.40 -12.84
CA LEU A 26 -35.95 33.31 -12.72
C LEU A 26 -37.08 32.62 -11.96
N CYS A 27 -37.68 33.33 -11.00
CA CYS A 27 -38.90 32.85 -10.37
C CYS A 27 -40.09 32.97 -11.34
N GLU A 28 -41.17 32.23 -11.08
CA GLU A 28 -42.39 32.26 -11.89
C GLU A 28 -42.92 33.67 -12.18
N GLY A 29 -42.83 34.60 -11.23
CA GLY A 29 -43.28 35.99 -11.44
C GLY A 29 -42.38 36.84 -12.34
N CYS A 30 -41.11 36.45 -12.54
CA CYS A 30 -40.17 37.16 -13.42
C CYS A 30 -39.91 36.41 -14.73
N GLY A 31 -40.03 35.08 -14.74
CA GLY A 31 -39.88 34.24 -15.91
C GLY A 31 -41.20 34.14 -16.67
N SER A 32 -41.31 34.83 -17.80
CA SER A 32 -42.50 34.86 -18.65
C SER A 32 -42.20 34.38 -20.08
N THR A 33 -43.23 34.30 -20.93
CA THR A 33 -43.18 33.90 -22.35
C THR A 33 -42.43 34.87 -23.29
N GLY A 34 -41.58 35.74 -22.74
CA GLY A 34 -40.87 36.79 -23.46
C GLY A 34 -39.34 36.67 -23.41
N PRO A 35 -38.64 37.72 -23.90
CA PRO A 35 -37.20 37.81 -23.77
C PRO A 35 -36.75 37.73 -22.31
N CYS A 36 -35.54 37.22 -22.09
CA CYS A 36 -34.96 37.14 -20.76
C CYS A 36 -34.95 38.53 -20.12
N PRO A 37 -35.51 38.72 -18.93
CA PRO A 37 -35.61 40.03 -18.31
C PRO A 37 -34.27 40.52 -17.70
N VAL A 38 -33.19 39.74 -17.83
CA VAL A 38 -31.85 40.10 -17.37
C VAL A 38 -30.96 40.54 -18.54
N CYS A 39 -30.90 39.77 -19.63
CA CYS A 39 -30.07 40.10 -20.79
C CYS A 39 -30.84 40.61 -22.02
N GLY A 40 -32.17 40.57 -22.02
CA GLY A 40 -33.02 41.07 -23.10
C GLY A 40 -33.12 40.16 -24.33
N THR A 41 -32.45 39.00 -24.37
CA THR A 41 -32.47 38.09 -25.51
C THR A 41 -33.60 37.07 -25.45
N ALA A 42 -34.07 36.56 -26.60
CA ALA A 42 -35.01 35.44 -26.65
C ALA A 42 -34.33 34.15 -26.16
N CYS A 43 -34.67 33.73 -24.94
CA CYS A 43 -34.09 32.57 -24.28
C CYS A 43 -35.10 31.42 -24.15
N ARG A 44 -34.58 30.19 -24.14
CA ARG A 44 -35.36 29.02 -23.75
C ARG A 44 -35.34 28.91 -22.23
N TYR A 45 -36.51 28.65 -21.66
CA TYR A 45 -36.70 28.46 -20.22
C TYR A 45 -36.88 26.98 -19.94
N LEU A 46 -36.10 26.46 -18.99
CA LEU A 46 -36.21 25.11 -18.49
C LEU A 46 -36.63 25.18 -17.01
N PRO A 47 -37.79 24.63 -16.63
CA PRO A 47 -38.19 24.54 -15.23
C PRO A 47 -37.15 23.81 -14.38
N VAL A 48 -36.80 24.38 -13.23
CA VAL A 48 -35.98 23.73 -12.22
C VAL A 48 -36.89 22.79 -11.43
N SER A 49 -36.82 21.49 -11.74
CA SER A 49 -37.71 20.49 -11.14
C SER A 49 -37.06 19.11 -11.02
N GLU A 50 -37.76 18.21 -10.34
CA GLU A 50 -37.37 16.80 -10.26
C GLU A 50 -37.49 16.03 -11.59
N GLN A 51 -37.94 16.67 -12.67
CA GLN A 51 -38.00 16.04 -14.00
C GLN A 51 -36.80 16.42 -14.88
N MET A 52 -35.89 17.28 -14.41
CA MET A 52 -34.67 17.61 -15.13
C MET A 52 -33.78 16.38 -15.38
N ARG A 53 -33.00 16.41 -16.46
CA ARG A 53 -32.01 15.36 -16.73
C ARG A 53 -31.00 15.29 -15.58
N PRO A 54 -30.52 14.09 -15.19
CA PRO A 54 -29.58 13.94 -14.09
C PRO A 54 -28.33 14.83 -14.20
N GLN A 55 -27.81 15.01 -15.41
CA GLN A 55 -26.66 15.90 -15.68
C GLN A 55 -26.92 17.38 -15.39
N ASP A 56 -28.18 17.84 -15.51
CA ASP A 56 -28.54 19.24 -15.27
C ASP A 56 -28.92 19.44 -13.80
N LYS A 57 -29.53 18.41 -13.17
CA LYS A 57 -29.87 18.42 -11.74
C LYS A 57 -28.66 18.61 -10.83
N VAL A 58 -27.49 18.12 -11.23
CA VAL A 58 -26.29 18.13 -10.38
C VAL A 58 -25.91 19.56 -9.95
N PHE A 59 -26.14 20.55 -10.81
CA PHE A 59 -25.85 21.96 -10.53
C PHE A 59 -26.72 22.54 -9.42
N PHE A 60 -27.88 21.94 -9.17
CA PHE A 60 -28.81 22.38 -8.13
C PHE A 60 -28.67 21.57 -6.84
N LYS A 61 -27.81 20.55 -6.79
CA LYS A 61 -27.58 19.76 -5.57
C LYS A 61 -26.62 20.47 -4.63
N ASN A 62 -26.69 20.11 -3.35
CA ASN A 62 -25.73 20.58 -2.36
C ASN A 62 -24.32 20.04 -2.71
N PRO A 63 -23.32 20.91 -2.93
CA PRO A 63 -21.98 20.48 -3.34
C PRO A 63 -21.26 19.70 -2.21
N VAL A 64 -21.49 20.06 -0.95
CA VAL A 64 -20.91 19.36 0.21
C VAL A 64 -21.46 17.93 0.28
N ALA A 65 -22.78 17.75 0.14
CA ALA A 65 -23.38 16.42 0.16
C ALA A 65 -22.85 15.53 -0.99
N THR A 66 -22.66 16.13 -2.17
CA THR A 66 -22.08 15.44 -3.34
C THR A 66 -20.64 15.04 -3.09
N ALA A 67 -19.81 15.96 -2.56
CA ALA A 67 -18.42 15.68 -2.22
C ALA A 67 -18.29 14.56 -1.18
N LEU A 68 -19.08 14.63 -0.09
CA LEU A 68 -19.08 13.61 0.97
C LEU A 68 -19.41 12.22 0.42
N LYS A 69 -20.38 12.12 -0.50
CA LYS A 69 -20.72 10.84 -1.15
C LYS A 69 -19.53 10.26 -1.91
N HIS A 70 -18.83 11.07 -2.70
CA HIS A 70 -17.67 10.61 -3.46
C HIS A 70 -16.48 10.25 -2.55
N LEU A 71 -16.22 11.07 -1.53
CA LEU A 71 -15.16 10.82 -0.55
C LEU A 71 -15.39 9.55 0.26
N ALA A 72 -16.64 9.22 0.59
CA ALA A 72 -16.97 7.96 1.25
C ALA A 72 -16.53 6.74 0.42
N HIS A 73 -16.83 6.76 -0.89
CA HIS A 73 -16.42 5.68 -1.78
C HIS A 73 -14.90 5.59 -1.92
N ILE A 74 -14.21 6.73 -2.10
CA ILE A 74 -12.74 6.78 -2.16
C ILE A 74 -12.12 6.23 -0.86
N THR A 75 -12.67 6.62 0.29
CA THR A 75 -12.20 6.17 1.60
C THR A 75 -12.35 4.66 1.75
N GLN A 76 -13.45 4.07 1.26
CA GLN A 76 -13.66 2.63 1.29
C GLN A 76 -12.61 1.89 0.46
N VAL A 77 -12.33 2.36 -0.76
CA VAL A 77 -11.30 1.78 -1.63
C VAL A 77 -9.93 1.89 -0.98
N TRP A 78 -9.59 3.06 -0.43
CA TRP A 78 -8.32 3.29 0.23
C TRP A 78 -8.12 2.37 1.44
N ARG A 79 -9.14 2.20 2.29
CA ARG A 79 -9.08 1.28 3.43
C ARG A 79 -8.78 -0.16 3.01
N PHE A 80 -9.43 -0.63 1.94
CA PHE A 80 -9.17 -1.96 1.41
C PHE A 80 -7.72 -2.10 0.94
N GLN A 81 -7.23 -1.14 0.14
CA GLN A 81 -5.86 -1.17 -0.37
C GLN A 81 -4.81 -1.12 0.74
N THR A 82 -5.02 -0.29 1.75
CA THR A 82 -4.15 -0.19 2.93
C THR A 82 -4.12 -1.52 3.71
N ALA A 83 -5.27 -2.17 3.89
CA ALA A 83 -5.31 -3.48 4.54
C ALA A 83 -4.55 -4.55 3.76
N GLN A 84 -4.64 -4.55 2.42
CA GLN A 84 -3.86 -5.47 1.58
C GLN A 84 -2.35 -5.21 1.68
N ALA A 85 -1.94 -3.94 1.68
CA ALA A 85 -0.54 -3.57 1.87
C ALA A 85 0.00 -4.04 3.22
N GLN A 86 -0.82 -3.94 4.28
CA GLN A 86 -0.44 -4.41 5.62
C GLN A 86 -0.22 -5.93 5.64
N ILE A 87 -1.11 -6.72 5.04
CA ILE A 87 -0.94 -8.19 4.96
C ILE A 87 0.38 -8.55 4.28
N LEU A 88 0.71 -7.86 3.18
CA LEU A 88 1.97 -8.09 2.47
C LEU A 88 3.19 -7.72 3.34
N LEU A 89 3.12 -6.59 4.06
CA LEU A 89 4.16 -6.16 4.97
C LEU A 89 4.38 -7.20 6.09
N ASP A 90 3.30 -7.69 6.70
CA ASP A 90 3.35 -8.69 7.77
C ASP A 90 4.01 -9.98 7.26
N LEU A 91 3.63 -10.45 6.06
CA LEU A 91 4.26 -11.62 5.42
C LEU A 91 5.78 -11.43 5.23
N HIS A 92 6.21 -10.25 4.78
CA HIS A 92 7.63 -9.97 4.59
C HIS A 92 8.38 -9.87 5.92
N GLN A 93 7.78 -9.26 6.94
CA GLN A 93 8.35 -9.20 8.28
C GLN A 93 8.52 -10.61 8.87
N ASP A 94 7.52 -11.48 8.71
CA ASP A 94 7.60 -12.89 9.14
C ASP A 94 8.74 -13.64 8.46
N LYS A 95 8.88 -13.48 7.15
CA LYS A 95 9.97 -14.09 6.38
C LYS A 95 11.34 -13.56 6.84
N ALA A 96 11.46 -12.25 7.05
CA ALA A 96 12.69 -11.65 7.53
C ALA A 96 13.08 -12.19 8.91
N ARG A 97 12.12 -12.29 9.85
CA ARG A 97 12.38 -12.86 11.18
C ARG A 97 12.84 -14.31 11.12
N ARG A 98 12.21 -15.15 10.28
CA ARG A 98 12.63 -16.54 10.10
C ARG A 98 14.03 -16.64 9.51
N ALA A 99 14.31 -15.88 8.45
CA ALA A 99 15.64 -15.85 7.85
C ALA A 99 16.72 -15.38 8.84
N GLN A 100 16.40 -14.40 9.68
CA GLN A 100 17.30 -13.94 10.74
C GLN A 100 17.57 -15.02 11.78
N ALA A 101 16.56 -15.77 12.21
CA ALA A 101 16.73 -16.87 13.16
C ALA A 101 17.62 -17.99 12.58
N GLU A 102 17.39 -18.39 11.33
CA GLU A 102 18.23 -19.39 10.65
C GLU A 102 19.68 -18.90 10.49
N MET A 103 19.88 -17.61 10.18
CA MET A 103 21.22 -17.02 10.10
C MET A 103 21.95 -17.03 11.44
N GLU A 104 21.27 -16.73 12.55
CA GLU A 104 21.87 -16.80 13.88
C GLU A 104 22.23 -18.24 14.27
N LYS A 105 21.36 -19.21 13.93
CA LYS A 105 21.66 -20.63 14.15
C LYS A 105 22.88 -21.08 13.34
N ALA A 106 22.93 -20.75 12.05
CA ALA A 106 24.07 -21.08 11.20
C ALA A 106 25.37 -20.41 11.67
N ARG A 107 25.29 -19.20 12.22
CA ARG A 107 26.44 -18.51 12.84
C ARG A 107 26.95 -19.26 14.07
N GLU A 108 26.07 -19.78 14.92
CA GLU A 108 26.50 -20.55 16.09
C GLU A 108 27.12 -21.89 15.70
N GLU A 109 26.48 -22.63 14.79
CA GLU A 109 27.04 -23.88 14.25
C GLU A 109 28.44 -23.66 13.63
N LEU A 110 28.61 -22.55 12.89
CA LEU A 110 29.91 -22.19 12.33
C LEU A 110 30.97 -21.90 13.40
N ARG A 111 30.60 -21.23 14.50
CA ARG A 111 31.51 -20.99 15.64
C ARG A 111 31.92 -22.30 16.29
N GLU A 112 30.99 -23.20 16.53
CA GLU A 112 31.27 -24.52 17.11
C GLU A 112 32.22 -25.33 16.21
N ARG A 113 31.93 -25.42 14.91
CA ARG A 113 32.79 -26.10 13.94
C ARG A 113 34.17 -25.48 13.84
N THR A 114 34.29 -24.16 13.95
CA THR A 114 35.58 -23.47 13.96
C THR A 114 36.41 -23.88 15.18
N ARG A 115 35.80 -23.94 16.38
CA ARG A 115 36.47 -24.40 17.61
C ARG A 115 36.92 -25.87 17.52
N GLU A 116 36.06 -26.73 16.97
CA GLU A 116 36.37 -28.16 16.77
C GLU A 116 37.54 -28.33 15.80
N LEU A 117 37.53 -27.61 14.67
CA LEU A 117 38.63 -27.61 13.70
C LEU A 117 39.95 -27.14 14.33
N GLU A 118 39.92 -26.12 15.19
CA GLU A 118 41.11 -25.68 15.91
C GLU A 118 41.65 -26.73 16.89
N SER A 119 40.77 -27.45 17.60
CA SER A 119 41.18 -28.57 18.47
C SER A 119 41.84 -29.68 17.68
N LEU A 120 41.17 -30.14 16.61
CA LEU A 120 41.68 -31.20 15.74
C LEU A 120 43.01 -30.82 15.10
N ARG A 121 43.21 -29.55 14.72
CA ARG A 121 44.50 -29.07 14.21
C ARG A 121 45.61 -29.19 15.27
N ARG A 122 45.35 -28.78 16.51
CA ARG A 122 46.31 -28.91 17.62
C ARG A 122 46.67 -30.37 17.90
N GLU A 123 45.67 -31.24 17.99
CA GLU A 123 45.87 -32.68 18.19
C GLU A 123 46.66 -33.32 17.05
N ASN A 124 46.36 -32.95 15.79
CA ASN A 124 47.07 -33.45 14.63
C ASN A 124 48.54 -33.02 14.62
N GLU A 125 48.84 -31.77 14.99
CA GLU A 125 50.20 -31.28 15.15
C GLU A 125 50.97 -32.05 16.24
N GLU A 126 50.32 -32.33 17.36
CA GLU A 126 50.91 -33.12 18.45
C GLU A 126 51.23 -34.55 18.02
N LEU A 127 50.29 -35.23 17.37
CA LEU A 127 50.50 -36.57 16.83
C LEU A 127 51.64 -36.60 15.81
N ARG A 128 51.72 -35.60 14.92
CA ARG A 128 52.83 -35.46 13.97
C ARG A 128 54.18 -35.28 14.68
N ARG A 129 54.24 -34.48 15.76
CA ARG A 129 55.47 -34.35 16.58
C ARG A 129 55.87 -35.68 17.23
N MET A 130 54.91 -36.44 17.77
CA MET A 130 55.19 -37.74 18.40
C MET A 130 55.76 -38.75 17.41
N GLN A 131 55.20 -38.84 16.20
CA GLN A 131 55.68 -39.75 15.14
C GLN A 131 57.11 -39.43 14.68
N LEU A 132 57.52 -38.17 14.74
CA LEU A 132 58.87 -37.72 14.38
C LEU A 132 59.88 -37.87 15.53
N SER A 133 59.45 -38.30 16.73
CA SER A 133 60.35 -38.49 17.86
C SER A 133 61.22 -39.75 17.69
N PRO A 134 62.52 -39.71 18.07
CA PRO A 134 63.44 -40.85 17.91
C PRO A 134 62.97 -42.14 18.60
N ALA A 135 62.24 -42.02 19.71
CA ALA A 135 61.71 -43.14 20.48
C ALA A 135 60.61 -43.94 19.73
N TRP A 136 59.78 -43.26 18.93
CA TRP A 136 58.74 -43.89 18.11
C TRP A 136 59.31 -44.60 16.87
N LEU A 137 60.33 -44.00 16.23
CA LEU A 137 61.06 -44.61 15.10
C LEU A 137 61.82 -45.88 15.50
N TRP A 138 62.39 -45.93 16.71
CA TRP A 138 63.07 -47.12 17.23
C TRP A 138 62.11 -48.26 17.58
N SER A 139 60.98 -47.97 18.21
CA SER A 139 59.96 -48.97 18.57
C SER A 139 59.24 -49.56 17.34
N SER A 140 59.08 -48.78 16.27
CA SER A 140 58.51 -49.29 15.01
C SER A 140 59.47 -50.21 14.24
N ARG A 141 60.79 -49.94 14.30
CA ARG A 141 61.83 -50.77 13.63
C ARG A 141 62.05 -52.13 14.28
N SER A 142 61.79 -52.27 15.57
CA SER A 142 61.92 -53.54 16.30
C SER A 142 60.73 -54.49 16.15
N SER A 143 59.63 -54.03 15.54
CA SER A 143 58.36 -54.77 15.48
C SER A 143 58.08 -55.47 14.14
N THR A 144 58.99 -55.37 13.15
CA THR A 144 58.86 -56.10 11.87
C THR A 144 59.69 -57.39 11.93
N PRO A 145 59.05 -58.59 11.92
CA PRO A 145 59.79 -59.85 11.87
C PRO A 145 60.47 -60.01 10.51
N ARG A 146 61.77 -60.33 10.52
CA ARG A 146 62.52 -60.68 9.32
C ARG A 146 61.99 -62.03 8.80
N PRO A 147 61.58 -62.15 7.52
CA PRO A 147 61.23 -63.46 6.98
C PRO A 147 62.48 -64.33 6.89
N SER A 148 62.37 -65.57 7.36
CA SER A 148 63.45 -66.56 7.35
C SER A 148 63.84 -66.94 5.92
N PRO A 149 65.13 -66.98 5.56
CA PRO A 149 65.54 -67.51 4.27
C PRO A 149 65.44 -69.05 4.30
N THR A 150 64.85 -69.60 3.24
CA THR A 150 64.82 -71.03 2.86
C THR A 150 66.20 -71.57 2.49
#